data_AF-A0A382EGM2-F1
#
_entry.id   AF-A0A382EGM2-F1
#
_cell.length_a   1.000
_cell.length_b   1.000
_cell.length_c   1.000
_cell.angle_alpha   90.00
_cell.angle_beta   90.00
_cell.angle_gamma   90.00
#
_symmetry.space_group_name_H-M   'P 1'
#
loop_
_entity.id
_entity.type
_entity.pdbx_description
1 polymer ?
#
loop_
_entity_poly.entity_id
_entity_poly.type
_entity_poly.pdbx_seq_one_letter_code
_entity_poly.pdbx_strand_id
1 'polypeptide(L)' 'MLKKYISENGKILPSRITNVCQKKQRELSISIKRARNLALI' A
#
# COMPACT_ATOMS: atom_id res chain seq x y z
N MET A 1 -3.75 -5.10 8.21
CA MET A 1 -4.43 -4.88 6.91
C MET A 1 -3.49 -4.36 5.82
N LEU A 2 -2.67 -3.33 6.05
CA LEU A 2 -1.80 -2.73 5.01
C LEU A 2 -0.77 -3.69 4.40
N LYS A 3 -0.28 -4.69 5.17
CA LYS A 3 0.66 -5.71 4.66
C LYS A 3 0.12 -6.55 3.48
N LYS A 4 -1.21 -6.62 3.29
CA LYS A 4 -1.82 -7.33 2.15
C LYS A 4 -1.67 -6.58 0.82
N TYR A 5 -1.30 -5.30 0.87
CA TYR A 5 -1.16 -4.43 -0.30
C TYR A 5 0.29 -4.16 -0.67
N ILE A 6 1.22 -4.93 -0.11
CA ILE A 6 2.65 -4.89 -0.43
C ILE A 6 3.11 -6.29 -0.87
N SER A 7 4.06 -6.34 -1.80
CA SER A 7 4.76 -7.57 -2.16
C SER A 7 5.69 -8.01 -1.03
N GLU A 8 6.23 -9.22 -1.12
CA GLU A 8 7.24 -9.74 -0.19
C GLU A 8 8.48 -8.83 -0.12
N ASN A 9 8.88 -8.26 -1.25
CA ASN A 9 10.00 -7.29 -1.32
C ASN A 9 9.62 -5.88 -0.80
N GLY A 10 8.45 -5.71 -0.19
CA GLY A 10 7.99 -4.43 0.33
C GLY A 10 7.64 -3.40 -0.75
N LYS A 11 7.34 -3.78 -2.00
CA LYS A 11 6.81 -2.84 -3.02
C LYS A 11 5.29 -2.74 -2.89
N ILE A 12 4.70 -1.56 -3.12
CA ILE A 12 3.24 -1.39 -3.11
C ILE A 12 2.65 -2.09 -4.33
N LEU A 13 1.65 -2.94 -4.13
CA LEU A 13 0.96 -3.62 -5.23
C LEU A 13 0.18 -2.61 -6.08
N PRO A 14 0.25 -2.71 -7.42
CA PRO A 14 -0.47 -1.81 -8.32
C PRO A 14 -2.00 -2.00 -8.25
N SER A 15 -2.76 -0.96 -8.60
CA SER A 15 -4.24 -0.97 -8.53
C SER A 15 -4.91 -2.08 -9.34
N ARG A 16 -4.26 -2.53 -10.43
CA ARG A 16 -4.71 -3.65 -11.26
C ARG A 16 -4.68 -5.01 -10.56
N ILE A 17 -3.90 -5.13 -9.48
CA ILE A 17 -3.81 -6.35 -8.67
C ILE A 17 -4.71 -6.21 -7.44
N THR A 18 -4.71 -5.03 -6.83
CA THR A 18 -5.48 -4.77 -5.60
C THR A 18 -6.97 -4.50 -5.85
N ASN A 19 -7.37 -4.30 -7.11
CA ASN A 19 -8.74 -4.00 -7.54
C ASN A 19 -9.41 -2.85 -6.78
N VAL A 20 -8.62 -1.85 -6.36
CA VAL A 20 -9.14 -0.62 -5.76
C VAL A 20 -9.14 0.53 -6.77
N CYS A 21 -10.13 1.42 -6.67
CA CYS A 21 -10.18 2.60 -7.51
C CYS A 21 -8.97 3.51 -7.27
N GLN A 22 -8.59 4.31 -8.27
CA GLN A 22 -7.38 5.15 -8.19
C GLN A 22 -7.40 6.13 -7.01
N LYS A 23 -8.56 6.66 -6.64
CA LYS A 23 -8.69 7.54 -5.47
C LYS A 23 -8.26 6.81 -4.19
N LYS A 24 -8.80 5.62 -3.95
CA LYS A 24 -8.43 4.78 -2.81
C LYS A 24 -6.98 4.28 -2.89
N GLN A 25 -6.45 3.99 -4.09
CA GLN A 25 -5.05 3.59 -4.27
C GLN A 25 -4.08 4.71 -3.86
N ARG A 26 -4.43 5.98 -4.12
CA ARG A 26 -3.63 7.15 -3.67
C ARG A 26 -3.62 7.24 -2.14
N GLU A 27 -4.79 7.15 -1.51
CA GLU A 27 -4.94 7.15 -0.04
C GLU A 27 -4.17 5.99 0.60
N LEU A 28 -4.26 4.79 0.01
CA LEU A 28 -3.53 3.59 0.43
C LEU A 28 -2.01 3.79 0.33
N SER A 29 -1.53 4.35 -0.79
CA SER A 29 -0.09 4.60 -0.98
C SER A 29 0.45 5.59 0.04
N ILE A 30 -0.30 6.65 0.37
CA ILE A 30 0.08 7.62 1.41
C ILE A 30 0.15 6.93 2.77
N SER A 31 -0.85 6.11 3.09
CA SER A 31 -0.93 5.38 4.36
C SER A 31 0.22 4.38 4.53
N ILE A 32 0.56 3.64 3.47
CA ILE A 32 1.70 2.71 3.47
C ILE A 32 3.03 3.47 3.65
N LYS A 33 3.23 4.60 2.96
CA LYS A 33 4.44 5.42 3.12
C LYS A 33 4.58 5.93 4.56
N ARG A 34 3.50 6.40 5.18
CA ARG A 34 3.49 6.82 6.59
C ARG A 34 3.83 5.68 7.54
N ALA A 35 3.23 4.51 7.34
CA ALA A 35 3.50 3.33 8.17
C ALA A 35 4.95 2.85 8.07
N ARG A 36 5.60 2.97 6.90
CA ARG A 36 7.04 2.68 6.74
C ARG A 36 7.92 3.61 7.54
N ASN A 37 7.63 4.92 7.49
CA ASN A 37 8.40 5.90 8.25
C ASN A 37 8.30 5.69 9.76
N LEU A 38 7.20 5.08 10.22
CA LEU A 38 6.95 4.73 11.62
C LEU A 38 7.40 3.30 11.99
N ALA A 39 8.07 2.58 11.07
CA ALA A 39 8.49 1.18 11.25
C ALA A 39 7.36 0.21 11.65
N LEU A 40 6.13 0.48 11.22
CA LEU A 40 4.95 -0.34 11.54
C LEU A 40 4.73 -1.51 10.57
N ILE A 41 5.42 -1.52 9.42
CA ILE A 41 5.28 -2.54 8.36
C ILE A 41 6.60 -2.86 7.68
#